data_AF-A0A7X3WIC8-F1
#
_entry.id   AF-A0A7X3WIC8-F1
#
_cell.length_a   1.000
_cell.length_b   1.000
_cell.length_c   1.000
_cell.angle_alpha   90.00
_cell.angle_beta   90.00
_cell.angle_gamma   90.00
#
_symmetry.space_group_name_H-M   'P 1'
#
loop_
_entity.id
_entity.type
_entity.pdbx_description
1 polymer ?
#
loop_
_entity_poly.entity_id
_entity_poly.type
_entity_poly.pdbx_seq_one_letter_code
_entity_poly.pdbx_strand_id
1 'polypeptide(L)'
;MFEIQPSRSKKYQNIAGIVGFFGFVLGLVISGAGVFLKYWDCPFGDGILQVLGFSILIGLSCGVVLGNLVAILLVWYAKMRQVSHKTSRD
;
A
#
# COMPACT_ATOMS: atom_id res chain seq x y z
N MET A 1 23.60 18.66 -2.75
CA MET A 1 23.39 17.87 -3.98
C MET A 1 23.02 16.47 -3.54
N PHE A 2 21.74 16.07 -3.68
CA PHE A 2 21.27 14.74 -3.27
C PHE A 2 21.78 13.72 -4.28
N GLU A 3 22.85 13.02 -3.94
CA GLU A 3 23.33 11.89 -4.73
C GLU A 3 22.41 10.69 -4.48
N ILE A 4 21.30 10.66 -5.21
CA ILE A 4 20.34 9.57 -5.19
C ILE A 4 21.02 8.40 -5.90
N GLN A 5 21.68 7.53 -5.16
CA GLN A 5 22.18 6.24 -5.65
C GLN A 5 21.00 5.49 -6.32
N PRO A 6 20.96 5.38 -7.66
CA PRO A 6 19.77 4.92 -8.39
C PRO A 6 19.42 3.46 -8.07
N SER A 7 20.42 2.68 -7.64
CA SER A 7 20.28 1.28 -7.25
C SER A 7 19.46 1.08 -5.97
N ARG A 8 19.52 2.01 -5.00
CA ARG A 8 18.72 1.94 -3.76
C ARG A 8 17.28 2.40 -3.99
N SER A 9 17.07 3.46 -4.78
CA SER A 9 15.73 3.97 -5.08
C SER A 9 14.85 2.91 -5.76
N LYS A 10 15.41 2.15 -6.72
CA LYS A 10 14.69 1.02 -7.36
C LYS A 10 14.27 -0.07 -6.37
N LYS A 11 15.12 -0.40 -5.38
CA LYS A 11 14.78 -1.41 -4.37
C LYS A 11 13.62 -0.96 -3.49
N TYR A 12 13.62 0.29 -3.03
CA TYR A 12 12.53 0.82 -2.21
C TYR A 12 11.22 0.95 -2.98
N GLN A 13 11.28 1.33 -4.26
CA GLN A 13 10.11 1.38 -5.12
C GLN A 13 9.53 -0.01 -5.37
N ASN A 14 10.37 -1.04 -5.51
CA ASN A 14 9.93 -2.42 -5.66
C ASN A 14 9.25 -2.94 -4.38
N ILE A 15 9.80 -2.61 -3.20
CA ILE A 15 9.18 -2.97 -1.91
C ILE A 15 7.81 -2.28 -1.76
N ALA A 16 7.73 -0.98 -2.04
CA ALA A 16 6.45 -0.26 -1.99
C ALA A 16 5.42 -0.83 -2.97
N GLY A 17 5.86 -1.24 -4.17
CA GLY A 17 5.02 -1.92 -5.16
C GLY A 17 4.50 -3.27 -4.66
N ILE A 18 5.38 -4.10 -4.07
CA ILE A 18 4.98 -5.40 -3.49
C ILE A 18 3.99 -5.19 -2.34
N VAL A 19 4.23 -4.24 -1.44
CA VAL A 19 3.30 -3.97 -0.34
C VAL A 19 1.97 -3.41 -0.85
N GLY A 20 2.00 -2.55 -1.86
CA GLY A 20 0.78 -2.08 -2.53
C GLY A 20 -0.03 -3.22 -3.14
N PHE A 21 0.63 -4.19 -3.77
CA PHE A 21 -0.01 -5.39 -4.30
C PHE A 21 -0.61 -6.26 -3.18
N PHE A 22 0.10 -6.46 -2.07
CA PHE A 22 -0.45 -7.17 -0.90
C PHE A 22 -1.65 -6.43 -0.31
N GLY A 23 -1.59 -5.10 -0.23
CA GLY A 23 -2.72 -4.27 0.20
C GLY A 23 -3.94 -4.41 -0.70
N PHE A 24 -3.71 -4.51 -2.01
CA PHE A 24 -4.77 -4.78 -2.99
C PHE A 24 -5.43 -6.13 -2.76
N VAL A 25 -4.64 -7.20 -2.63
CA VAL A 25 -5.15 -8.56 -2.38
C VAL A 25 -5.91 -8.63 -1.06
N LEU A 26 -5.37 -8.02 0.00
CA LEU A 26 -6.05 -7.96 1.30
C LEU A 26 -7.38 -7.22 1.21
N GLY A 27 -7.43 -6.06 0.55
CA GLY A 27 -8.67 -5.31 0.36
C GLY A 27 -9.72 -6.10 -0.42
N LEU A 28 -9.31 -6.82 -1.46
CA LEU A 28 -10.19 -7.74 -2.21
C LEU A 28 -10.72 -8.87 -1.34
N VAL A 29 -9.86 -9.55 -0.58
CA VAL A 29 -10.25 -10.69 0.26
C VAL A 29 -11.18 -10.26 1.39
N ILE A 30 -10.87 -9.15 2.07
CA ILE A 30 -11.70 -8.64 3.18
C ILE A 30 -13.07 -8.21 2.65
N SER A 31 -13.12 -7.44 1.56
CA SER A 31 -14.38 -7.00 0.96
C SER A 31 -15.19 -8.19 0.45
N GLY A 32 -14.54 -9.12 -0.26
CA GLY A 32 -15.20 -10.32 -0.80
C GLY A 32 -15.73 -11.24 0.29
N ALA A 33 -14.94 -11.49 1.35
CA ALA A 33 -15.38 -12.30 2.49
C ALA A 33 -16.51 -11.63 3.28
N GLY A 34 -16.47 -10.31 3.46
CA GLY A 34 -17.53 -9.56 4.14
C GLY A 34 -18.89 -9.67 3.44
N VAL A 35 -18.89 -9.58 2.10
CA VAL A 35 -20.10 -9.77 1.30
C VAL A 35 -20.56 -11.24 1.31
N PHE A 36 -19.64 -12.19 1.17
CA PHE A 36 -19.98 -13.62 1.14
C PHE A 36 -20.57 -14.12 2.46
N LEU A 37 -20.06 -13.61 3.59
CA LEU A 37 -20.56 -13.93 4.93
C LEU A 37 -21.82 -13.14 5.32
N LYS A 38 -22.39 -12.33 4.42
CA LYS A 38 -23.50 -11.39 4.68
C LYS A 38 -23.26 -10.46 5.87
N TYR A 39 -21.99 -10.16 6.16
CA TYR A 39 -21.61 -9.19 7.18
C TYR A 39 -21.69 -7.76 6.67
N TRP A 40 -21.63 -7.58 5.35
CA TRP A 40 -21.62 -6.27 4.72
C TRP A 40 -22.55 -6.25 3.51
N ASP A 41 -23.59 -5.42 3.58
CA ASP A 41 -24.45 -5.14 2.44
C ASP A 41 -23.72 -4.24 1.45
N CYS A 42 -23.64 -4.67 0.19
CA CYS A 42 -23.05 -3.87 -0.88
C CYS A 42 -23.96 -2.68 -1.18
N PRO A 43 -23.49 -1.42 -1.06
CA PRO A 43 -24.33 -0.23 -1.26
C PRO A 43 -24.77 -0.07 -2.72
N PHE A 44 -24.14 -0.80 -3.64
CA PHE A 44 -24.45 -0.79 -5.07
C PHE A 44 -25.45 -1.87 -5.50
N GLY A 45 -25.86 -2.78 -4.60
CA GLY A 45 -26.79 -3.88 -4.87
C GLY A 45 -26.15 -5.28 -4.80
N ASP A 46 -26.99 -6.32 -4.90
CA ASP A 46 -26.61 -7.74 -4.79
C ASP A 46 -26.13 -8.35 -6.12
N GLY A 47 -26.05 -7.55 -7.19
CA GLY A 47 -25.58 -8.04 -8.48
C GLY A 47 -24.11 -8.48 -8.40
N ILE A 48 -23.79 -9.66 -8.93
CA ILE A 48 -22.41 -10.18 -8.97
C ILE A 48 -21.42 -9.14 -9.53
N LEU A 49 -21.83 -8.42 -10.58
CA LEU A 49 -21.03 -7.37 -11.20
C LEU A 49 -20.76 -6.18 -10.27
N GLN A 50 -21.76 -5.80 -9.46
CA GLN A 50 -21.66 -4.69 -8.50
C GLN A 50 -20.77 -5.06 -7.31
N VAL A 51 -20.94 -6.27 -6.78
CA VAL A 51 -20.10 -6.82 -5.70
C VAL A 51 -18.64 -6.93 -6.14
N LEU A 52 -18.41 -7.42 -7.36
CA LEU A 52 -17.06 -7.51 -7.93
C LEU A 52 -16.44 -6.12 -8.14
N GLY A 53 -17.20 -5.19 -8.72
CA GLY A 53 -16.75 -3.81 -8.94
C GLY A 53 -16.41 -3.09 -7.63
N PHE A 54 -17.27 -3.21 -6.62
CA PHE A 54 -17.03 -2.66 -5.29
C PHE A 54 -15.78 -3.27 -4.65
N SER A 55 -15.61 -4.58 -4.72
CA SER A 55 -14.45 -5.27 -4.15
C SER A 55 -13.15 -4.85 -4.84
N ILE A 56 -13.15 -4.64 -6.16
CA ILE A 56 -11.99 -4.13 -6.90
C ILE A 56 -11.66 -2.69 -6.48
N LEU A 57 -12.68 -1.83 -6.30
CA LEU A 57 -12.49 -0.45 -5.84
C LEU A 57 -11.91 -0.38 -4.42
N ILE A 58 -12.43 -1.19 -3.49
CA ILE A 58 -11.90 -1.31 -2.13
C ILE A 58 -10.47 -1.87 -2.15
N GLY A 59 -10.22 -2.90 -2.95
CA GLY A 59 -8.88 -3.43 -3.18
C GLY A 59 -7.92 -2.34 -3.66
N LEU A 60 -8.27 -1.62 -4.73
CA LEU A 60 -7.42 -0.58 -5.31
C LEU A 60 -7.13 0.54 -4.31
N SER A 61 -8.15 1.04 -3.62
CA SER A 61 -7.98 2.08 -2.60
C SER A 61 -7.07 1.61 -1.47
N CYS A 62 -7.25 0.38 -0.97
CA CYS A 62 -6.40 -0.19 0.08
C CYS A 62 -4.94 -0.36 -0.39
N GLY A 63 -4.73 -0.88 -1.60
CA GLY A 63 -3.39 -1.03 -2.18
C GLY A 63 -2.68 0.30 -2.40
N VAL A 64 -3.39 1.33 -2.88
CA VAL A 64 -2.86 2.68 -3.05
C VAL A 64 -2.50 3.30 -1.70
N VAL A 65 -3.37 3.19 -0.69
CA VAL A 65 -3.10 3.73 0.65
C VAL A 65 -1.89 3.05 1.27
N LEU A 66 -1.87 1.72 1.33
CA LEU A 66 -0.78 0.97 1.95
C LEU A 66 0.54 1.14 1.21
N GLY A 67 0.53 1.09 -0.13
CA GLY A 67 1.72 1.30 -0.94
C GLY A 67 2.34 2.68 -0.73
N ASN A 68 1.52 3.74 -0.70
CA ASN A 68 1.98 5.09 -0.43
C ASN A 68 2.47 5.27 1.02
N LEU A 69 1.78 4.70 1.99
CA LEU A 69 2.15 4.79 3.41
C LEU A 69 3.52 4.13 3.65
N VAL A 70 3.78 3.00 3.01
CA VAL A 70 5.11 2.35 3.04
C VAL A 70 6.16 3.19 2.33
N ALA A 71 5.86 3.79 1.18
CA ALA A 71 6.80 4.68 0.50
C ALA A 71 7.21 5.86 1.40
N ILE A 72 6.24 6.50 2.07
CA ILE A 72 6.49 7.59 3.02
C ILE A 72 7.34 7.12 4.20
N LEU A 73 7.01 5.97 4.80
CA LEU A 73 7.78 5.39 5.91
C LEU A 73 9.23 5.07 5.52
N LEU A 74 9.44 4.52 4.32
CA LEU A 74 10.79 4.22 3.83
C LEU A 74 11.62 5.49 3.61
N VAL A 75 11.00 6.55 3.07
CA VAL A 75 11.66 7.86 2.91
C VAL A 75 11.96 8.48 4.28
N TRP A 76 11.02 8.41 5.22
CA TRP A 76 11.20 8.87 6.59
C TRP A 76 12.35 8.14 7.29
N TYR A 77 12.37 6.81 7.21
CA TYR A 77 13.42 5.98 7.79
C TYR A 77 14.79 6.28 7.18
N ALA A 78 14.86 6.45 5.86
CA ALA A 78 16.10 6.84 5.18
C ALA A 78 16.59 8.21 5.66
N LYS A 79 15.69 9.18 5.85
CA LYS A 79 16.02 10.52 6.34
C LYS A 79 16.52 10.47 7.80
N MET A 80 15.85 9.75 8.69
CA MET A 80 16.27 9.55 10.09
C MET A 80 17.66 8.94 10.18
N ARG A 81 17.95 7.91 9.36
CA ARG A 81 19.25 7.23 9.35
C ARG A 81 20.37 8.14 8.88
N GLN A 82 20.13 9.03 7.91
CA GLN A 82 21.13 10.02 7.46
C GLN A 82 21.42 11.08 8.52
N VAL A 83 20.40 11.54 9.26
CA VAL A 83 20.60 12.50 10.36
C VAL A 83 21.45 11.87 11.47
N SER A 84 21.14 10.65 11.89
CA SER A 84 21.91 9.93 12.92
C SER A 84 23.37 9.68 12.51
N HIS A 85 23.62 9.37 11.23
CA HIS A 85 24.99 9.16 10.74
C HIS A 85 25.82 10.45 10.62
N LYS A 86 25.15 11.60 10.56
CA LYS A 86 25.79 12.93 10.55
C LYS A 86 26.16 13.36 11.98
N THR A 87 25.27 13.13 12.95
CA THR A 87 25.50 13.42 14.37
C THR A 87 26.59 12.55 15.00
N SER A 88 26.81 11.32 14.53
CA SER A 88 27.85 10.45 15.09
C SER A 88 29.27 10.75 14.57
N ARG A 89 29.44 11.77 13.72
CA ARG A 89 30.72 12.15 13.10
C ARG A 89 31.22 13.54 13.54
N ASP A 90 30.43 14.22 14.37
CA ASP A 90 30.79 15.44 15.11
C ASP A 90 31.12 15.04 16.57
#